data_AF-A0A238VP10-F1
#
_entry.id   AF-A0A238VP10-F1
#
_cell.length_a   1.000
_cell.length_b   1.000
_cell.length_c   1.000
_cell.angle_alpha   90.00
_cell.angle_beta   90.00
_cell.angle_gamma   90.00
#
_symmetry.space_group_name_H-M   'P 1'
#
loop_
_entity.id
_entity.type
_entity.pdbx_description
1 polymer ?
#
loop_
_entity_poly.entity_id
_entity_poly.type
_entity_poly.pdbx_seq_one_letter_code
_entity_poly.pdbx_strand_id
1 'polypeptide(L)' 'MAAVARGHIVHLSADIFTALLAHRDDLKLIAIHDMPDIPIGLIWVTARQNASIRALADTATSLTATPNPG' A
#
# COMPACT_ATOMS: atom_id res chain seq x y z
N MET A 1 -6.01 14.20 7.63
CA MET A 1 -6.75 13.38 8.63
C MET A 1 -7.73 14.15 9.50
N ALA A 2 -7.48 15.40 9.90
CA ALA A 2 -8.38 16.12 10.82
C ALA A 2 -9.84 16.28 10.33
N ALA A 3 -10.07 16.40 9.02
CA ALA A 3 -11.43 16.45 8.46
C ALA A 3 -12.14 15.08 8.48
N VAL A 4 -11.41 13.97 8.37
CA VAL A 4 -11.96 12.61 8.51
C VAL A 4 -12.33 12.35 9.98
N ALA A 5 -11.42 12.66 10.91
CA ALA A 5 -11.65 12.50 12.35
C ALA A 5 -12.81 13.36 12.89
N ARG A 6 -13.07 14.52 12.25
CA ARG A 6 -14.24 15.36 12.55
C ARG A 6 -15.52 14.92 11.84
N GLY A 7 -15.48 13.83 11.07
CA GLY A 7 -16.65 13.31 10.34
C GLY A 7 -17.10 14.18 9.15
N HIS A 8 -16.26 15.09 8.65
CA HIS A 8 -16.62 15.96 7.53
C HIS A 8 -16.43 15.30 6.17
N ILE A 9 -15.52 14.32 6.07
CA ILE A 9 -15.20 13.64 4.80
C ILE A 9 -14.91 12.15 5.02
N VAL A 10 -15.13 11.36 3.97
CA VAL A 10 -14.64 9.98 3.85
C VAL A 10 -13.40 9.98 2.97
N HIS A 11 -12.41 9.18 3.32
CA HIS A 11 -11.16 9.03 2.56
C HIS A 11 -10.89 7.55 2.30
N LEU A 12 -10.69 7.19 1.03
CA LEU A 12 -10.23 5.86 0.65
C LEU A 12 -8.75 5.72 1.06
N SER A 13 -8.43 4.66 1.79
CA SER A 13 -7.06 4.34 2.19
C SER A 13 -6.67 2.97 1.66
N ALA A 14 -5.39 2.80 1.34
CA ALA A 14 -4.84 1.51 0.97
C ALA A 14 -4.58 0.66 2.22
N ASP A 15 -4.73 -0.66 2.10
CA ASP A 15 -4.57 -1.60 3.21
C ASP A 15 -3.20 -1.50 3.90
N ILE A 16 -2.15 -1.14 3.16
CA ILE A 16 -0.81 -0.91 3.74
C ILE A 16 -0.80 0.11 4.89
N PHE A 17 -1.82 0.98 5.00
CA PHE A 17 -1.97 1.94 6.09
C PHE A 17 -2.91 1.46 7.21
N THR A 18 -3.57 0.31 7.07
CA THR A 18 -4.52 -0.24 8.06
C THR A 18 -3.89 -0.32 9.44
N ALA A 19 -2.66 -0.84 9.56
CA ALA A 19 -1.97 -0.94 10.85
C ALA A 19 -1.75 0.43 11.51
N LEU A 20 -1.39 1.46 10.74
CA LEU A 20 -1.21 2.81 11.25
C LEU A 20 -2.54 3.43 11.71
N LEU A 21 -3.62 3.14 10.99
CA LEU A 21 -4.94 3.72 11.22
C LEU A 21 -5.74 2.97 12.29
N ALA A 22 -5.47 1.68 12.50
CA ALA A 22 -6.14 0.86 13.51
C ALA A 22 -5.85 1.33 14.94
N HIS A 23 -4.76 2.07 15.17
CA HIS A 23 -4.40 2.64 16.47
C HIS A 23 -5.05 4.00 16.75
N ARG A 24 -5.95 4.48 15.90
CA ARG A 24 -6.61 5.80 16.03
C ARG A 24 -8.06 5.61 16.48
N ASP A 25 -8.34 5.97 17.72
CA ASP A 25 -9.67 5.82 18.34
C ASP A 25 -10.74 6.77 17.76
N ASP A 26 -10.32 7.82 17.05
CA ASP A 26 -11.18 8.81 16.40
C ASP A 26 -11.46 8.50 14.91
N LEU A 27 -11.08 7.30 14.46
CA LEU A 27 -11.32 6.82 13.10
C LEU A 27 -12.04 5.48 13.12
N LYS A 28 -12.89 5.27 12.11
CA LYS A 28 -13.49 3.96 11.83
C LYS A 28 -13.05 3.50 10.45
N LEU A 29 -12.43 2.33 10.38
CA LEU A 29 -12.07 1.67 9.13
C LEU A 29 -13.24 0.81 8.65
N ILE A 30 -13.56 0.93 7.36
CA ILE A 30 -14.60 0.14 6.70
C ILE A 30 -13.93 -0.57 5.53
N ALA A 31 -13.96 -1.90 5.55
CA ALA A 31 -13.40 -2.70 4.47
C ALA A 31 -14.25 -2.56 3.20
N ILE A 32 -13.58 -2.46 2.06
CA ILE A 32 -14.20 -2.47 0.73
C ILE A 32 -13.61 -3.68 0.01
N HIS A 33 -14.44 -4.68 -0.28
CA HIS A 33 -13.97 -5.97 -0.81
C HIS A 33 -13.94 -6.04 -2.34
N ASP A 34 -14.72 -5.19 -3.03
CA ASP A 34 -14.89 -5.23 -4.48
C ASP A 34 -14.03 -4.21 -5.23
N MET A 35 -12.97 -3.72 -4.59
CA MET A 35 -12.06 -2.76 -5.21
C MET A 35 -10.95 -3.52 -5.97
N PRO A 36 -10.65 -3.14 -7.23
CA PRO A 36 -9.52 -3.75 -7.94
C PRO A 36 -8.21 -3.43 -7.24
N ASP A 37 -7.27 -4.38 -7.28
CA ASP A 37 -5.93 -4.18 -6.74
C ASP A 37 -5.25 -2.98 -7.39
N ILE A 38 -4.67 -2.12 -6.55
CA ILE A 38 -3.91 -0.96 -7.02
C ILE A 38 -2.47 -1.42 -7.23
N PRO A 39 -1.95 -1.46 -8.47
CA PRO A 39 -0.59 -1.92 -8.72
C PRO A 39 0.41 -0.94 -8.10
N ILE A 40 1.18 -1.41 -7.12
CA ILE A 40 2.32 -0.68 -6.57
C ILE A 40 3.58 -1.21 -7.24
N GLY A 41 4.30 -0.32 -7.93
CA GLY A 41 5.48 -0.68 -8.72
C GLY A 41 6.66 0.24 -8.47
N LEU A 42 7.85 -0.31 -8.64
CA LEU A 42 9.11 0.40 -8.53
C LEU A 42 9.37 1.20 -9.83
N ILE A 43 9.24 2.53 -9.82
CA ILE A 43 9.53 3.37 -11.01
C ILE A 43 10.93 3.97 -10.88
N TRP A 44 11.93 3.36 -11.53
CA TRP A 44 13.28 3.92 -11.63
C TRP A 44 13.75 3.98 -13.08
N VAL A 45 13.92 5.21 -13.59
CA VAL A 45 14.29 5.50 -14.99
C VAL A 45 15.65 4.87 -15.37
N THR A 46 16.60 4.81 -14.44
CA THR A 46 17.95 4.26 -14.66
C THR A 46 18.14 2.86 -14.10
N ALA A 47 17.07 2.15 -13.74
CA ALA A 47 17.16 0.83 -13.11
C ALA A 47 18.04 -0.14 -13.90
N ARG A 48 17.99 -0.09 -15.24
CA ARG A 48 18.83 -0.94 -16.10
C ARG A 48 20.32 -0.61 -16.07
N GLN A 49 20.72 0.58 -15.64
CA GLN A 49 22.11 1.05 -15.67
C GLN A 49 22.85 0.82 -14.34
N ASN A 50 22.12 0.63 -13.24
CA ASN A 50 22.70 0.45 -11.91
C ASN A 50 22.43 -0.96 -11.37
N ALA A 51 23.50 -1.73 -11.12
CA ALA A 51 23.41 -3.11 -10.65
C ALA A 51 22.67 -3.25 -9.31
N SER A 52 22.85 -2.31 -8.38
CA SER A 52 22.17 -2.33 -7.08
C SER A 52 20.67 -2.05 -7.22
N ILE A 53 20.28 -1.15 -8.13
CA ILE A 53 18.86 -0.87 -8.40
C ILE A 53 18.18 -2.10 -9.05
N ARG A 54 18.88 -2.81 -9.95
CA ARG A 54 18.36 -4.09 -10.48
C ARG A 54 18.16 -5.12 -9.37
N ALA A 55 19.18 -5.32 -8.54
CA ALA A 55 19.09 -6.27 -7.42
C ALA A 55 17.94 -5.93 -6.46
N LEU A 56 17.69 -4.63 -6.21
CA LEU A 56 16.54 -4.19 -5.42
C LEU A 56 15.21 -4.50 -6.12
N ALA A 57 15.09 -4.24 -7.43
CA ALA A 57 13.90 -4.54 -8.21
C ALA A 57 13.60 -6.05 -8.25
N ASP A 58 14.63 -6.88 -8.42
CA ASP A 58 14.52 -8.35 -8.41
C ASP A 58 14.08 -8.85 -7.03
N THR A 59 14.67 -8.30 -5.96
CA THR A 59 14.29 -8.62 -4.58
C THR A 59 12.84 -8.23 -4.31
N ALA A 60 12.42 -7.01 -4.70
CA ALA A 60 11.05 -6.55 -4.51
C ALA A 60 10.04 -7.43 -5.26
N THR A 61 10.36 -7.85 -6.49
CA THR A 61 9.52 -8.74 -7.30
C THR A 61 9.41 -10.15 -6.68
N SER A 62 10.48 -10.66 -6.10
CA SER A 62 10.48 -11.94 -5.37
C SER A 62 9.56 -11.91 -4.14
N LEU A 63 9.53 -10.79 -3.41
CA LEU A 63 8.71 -10.62 -2.22
C LEU A 63 7.21 -10.51 -2.53
N THR A 64 6.83 -9.95 -3.68
CA THR A 64 5.43 -9.90 -4.13
C THR A 64 4.91 -11.24 -4.64
N ALA A 65 5.78 -12.21 -4.94
CA ALA A 65 5.40 -13.53 -5.44
C ALA A 65 5.00 -14.54 -4.35
N THR A 66 4.99 -14.15 -3.08
CA THR A 66 4.48 -15.02 -1.99
C THR A 66 2.95 -15.13 -2.12
N PRO A 67 2.38 -16.32 -2.39
CA PRO A 67 0.93 -16.47 -2.54
C PRO A 67 0.23 -16.30 -1.19
N ASN A 68 -0.93 -15.63 -1.21
CA ASN A 68 -1.88 -15.70 -0.10
C ASN A 68 -2.24 -17.18 0.16
N PRO A 69 -2.06 -17.72 1.39
CA PRO A 69 -2.75 -18.95 1.75
C PRO A 69 -4.23 -18.61 1.84
N GLY A 70 -5.04 -19.27 1.01
CA GLY A 70 -6.50 -19.13 1.01
C GLY A 70 -7.16 -19.59 2.29
#